data_AF-A0A7D5ZS74-F1
#
_entry.id   AF-A0A7D5ZS74-F1
#
_cell.length_a   1.000
_cell.length_b   1.000
_cell.length_c   1.000
_cell.angle_alpha   90.00
_cell.angle_beta   90.00
_cell.angle_gamma   90.00
#
_symmetry.space_group_name_H-M   'P 1'
#
loop_
_entity.id
_entity.type
_entity.pdbx_description
1 polymer ?
#
loop_
_entity_poly.entity_id
_entity_poly.type
_entity_poly.pdbx_seq_one_letter_code
_entity_poly.pdbx_strand_id
1 'polypeptide(L)'
;MAARFKMSRKGVGQLLKSEMIRADLVRRAHEIEGAAVAMSPVGGSGDPHPGRYKSSWSVDSTARGGRRRDRAAAYVRNGSYYARWVEYGTERVPARHVLLRAAQQGGR
;
A
#
# COMPACT_ATOMS: atom_id res chain seq x y z
N MET A 1 2.75 44.24 -13.57
CA MET A 1 2.43 43.05 -14.40
C MET A 1 2.30 41.84 -13.49
N ALA A 2 1.17 41.14 -13.50
CA ALA A 2 1.07 39.86 -12.80
C ALA A 2 1.79 38.78 -13.61
N ALA A 3 2.70 38.03 -12.98
CA ALA A 3 3.37 36.91 -13.62
C ALA A 3 2.34 35.85 -14.04
N ARG A 4 2.29 35.50 -15.32
CA ARG A 4 1.44 34.41 -15.83
C ARG A 4 2.21 33.10 -15.70
N PHE A 5 1.76 32.22 -14.81
CA PHE A 5 2.27 30.86 -14.74
C PHE A 5 1.86 30.06 -15.99
N LYS A 6 2.85 29.45 -16.67
CA LYS A 6 2.62 28.52 -17.77
C LYS A 6 3.15 27.15 -17.38
N MET A 7 2.24 26.25 -17.03
CA MET A 7 2.59 24.88 -16.62
C MET A 7 3.19 24.07 -17.79
N SER A 8 4.34 23.44 -17.56
CA SER A 8 4.91 22.48 -18.51
C SER A 8 4.45 21.06 -18.20
N ARG A 9 3.65 20.45 -19.08
CA ARG A 9 3.21 19.05 -18.93
C ARG A 9 4.39 18.07 -18.82
N LYS A 10 5.45 18.32 -19.60
CA LYS A 10 6.69 17.52 -19.55
C LYS A 10 7.38 17.65 -18.18
N GLY A 11 7.48 18.87 -17.66
CA GLY A 11 8.04 19.15 -16.34
C GLY A 11 7.24 18.48 -15.23
N VAL A 12 5.91 18.55 -15.28
CA VAL A 12 5.03 17.83 -14.34
C VAL A 12 5.26 16.31 -14.42
N GLY A 13 5.38 15.75 -15.63
CA GLY A 13 5.68 14.34 -15.80
C GLY A 13 7.06 13.93 -15.23
N GLN A 14 8.06 14.80 -15.29
CA GLN A 14 9.37 14.56 -14.65
C GLN A 14 9.25 14.63 -13.13
N LEU A 15 8.53 15.63 -12.60
CA LEU A 15 8.26 15.76 -11.18
C LEU A 15 7.56 14.52 -10.62
N LEU A 16 6.53 14.02 -11.29
CA LEU A 16 5.77 12.84 -10.86
C LEU A 16 6.60 11.55 -10.83
N LYS A 17 7.74 11.50 -11.53
CA LYS A 17 8.66 10.35 -11.54
C LYS A 17 9.91 10.60 -10.69
N SER A 18 10.00 11.76 -10.04
CA SER A 18 11.16 12.13 -9.25
C SER A 18 11.34 11.22 -8.04
N GLU A 19 12.58 11.10 -7.60
CA GLU A 19 12.93 10.32 -6.41
C GLU A 19 12.26 10.88 -5.14
N MET A 20 12.11 12.21 -5.06
CA MET A 20 11.41 12.87 -3.95
C MET A 20 9.96 12.39 -3.81
N ILE A 21 9.21 12.32 -4.92
CA ILE A 21 7.82 11.81 -4.90
C ILE A 21 7.81 10.32 -4.56
N ARG A 22 8.75 9.53 -5.12
CA ARG A 22 8.84 8.11 -4.81
C ARG A 22 9.13 7.87 -3.33
N ALA A 23 10.04 8.62 -2.74
CA ALA A 23 10.41 8.50 -1.33
C ALA A 23 9.23 8.83 -0.39
N ASP A 24 8.45 9.88 -0.68
CA ASP A 24 7.23 10.16 0.11
C ASP A 24 6.19 9.02 -0.01
N LEU A 25 5.99 8.48 -1.21
CA LEU A 25 5.10 7.34 -1.41
C LEU A 25 5.58 6.10 -0.66
N VAL A 26 6.89 5.84 -0.61
CA VAL A 26 7.47 4.73 0.17
C VAL A 26 7.29 4.94 1.66
N ARG A 27 7.51 6.16 2.17
CA ARG A 27 7.25 6.51 3.59
C ARG A 27 5.80 6.20 3.96
N ARG A 28 4.84 6.69 3.17
CA ARG A 28 3.40 6.41 3.37
C ARG A 28 3.09 4.91 3.28
N ALA A 29 3.73 4.18 2.36
CA ALA A 29 3.54 2.75 2.24
C ALA A 29 4.01 2.00 3.50
N HIS A 30 5.12 2.40 4.11
CA HIS A 30 5.58 1.83 5.39
C HIS A 30 4.66 2.19 6.57
N GLU A 31 4.05 3.38 6.58
CA GLU A 31 3.04 3.73 7.58
C GLU A 31 1.79 2.83 7.47
N ILE A 32 1.34 2.58 6.24
CA ILE A 32 0.25 1.63 5.95
C ILE A 32 0.66 0.20 6.34
N GLU A 33 1.88 -0.23 6.00
CA GLU A 33 2.41 -1.55 6.39
C GLU A 33 2.44 -1.73 7.90
N GLY A 34 2.95 -0.75 8.65
CA GLY A 34 2.97 -0.78 10.11
C GLY A 34 1.57 -0.91 10.70
N ALA A 35 0.60 -0.16 10.19
CA ALA A 35 -0.80 -0.29 10.58
C ALA A 35 -1.38 -1.67 10.22
N ALA A 36 -1.06 -2.20 9.04
CA ALA A 36 -1.51 -3.51 8.60
C ALA A 36 -0.96 -4.63 9.50
N VAL A 37 0.32 -4.58 9.86
CA VAL A 37 0.96 -5.51 10.80
C VAL A 37 0.30 -5.45 12.18
N ALA A 38 0.02 -4.24 12.68
CA ALA A 38 -0.63 -4.06 13.98
C ALA A 38 -2.05 -4.64 14.01
N MET A 39 -2.82 -4.48 12.93
CA MET A 39 -4.19 -4.99 12.81
C MET A 39 -4.29 -6.47 12.44
N SER A 40 -3.18 -7.08 12.01
CA SER A 40 -3.20 -8.42 11.45
C SER A 40 -3.56 -9.49 12.48
N PRO A 41 -4.46 -10.43 12.13
CA PRO A 41 -4.72 -11.59 12.97
C PRO A 41 -3.48 -12.50 13.05
N VAL A 42 -3.33 -13.17 14.19
CA VAL A 42 -2.25 -14.14 14.45
C VAL A 42 -2.74 -15.59 14.38
N GLY A 43 -4.04 -15.83 14.18
CA GLY A 43 -4.58 -17.20 14.24
C GLY A 43 -4.70 -17.72 15.68
N GLY A 44 -5.56 -18.72 15.89
CA GLY A 44 -5.80 -19.33 17.20
C GLY A 44 -5.10 -20.68 17.37
N SER A 45 -5.42 -21.41 18.45
CA SER A 45 -4.82 -22.72 18.78
C SER A 45 -4.97 -23.81 17.72
N GLY A 46 -5.92 -23.68 16.79
CA GLY A 46 -6.13 -24.60 15.66
C GLY A 46 -5.52 -24.13 14.34
N ASP A 47 -4.82 -22.99 14.31
CA ASP A 47 -4.16 -22.51 13.08
C ASP A 47 -2.81 -23.23 12.91
N PRO A 48 -2.56 -23.96 11.80
CA PRO A 48 -1.28 -24.60 11.55
C PRO A 48 -0.14 -23.60 11.29
N HIS A 49 -0.45 -22.34 10.99
CA HIS A 49 0.51 -21.30 10.64
C HIS A 49 0.23 -19.98 11.37
N PRO A 50 0.25 -19.97 12.71
CA PRO A 50 -0.07 -18.78 13.49
C PRO A 50 0.94 -17.67 13.16
N GLY A 51 0.42 -16.47 12.93
CA GLY A 51 1.21 -15.28 12.61
C GLY A 51 1.72 -15.19 11.18
N ARG A 52 1.57 -16.23 10.33
CA ARG A 52 2.06 -16.20 8.95
C ARG A 52 1.50 -14.98 8.18
N TYR A 53 0.20 -14.74 8.26
CA TYR A 53 -0.44 -13.57 7.62
C TYR A 53 0.22 -12.26 8.04
N LYS A 54 0.41 -12.08 9.35
CA LYS A 54 1.03 -10.88 9.93
C LYS A 54 2.47 -10.69 9.48
N SER A 55 3.22 -11.77 9.28
CA SER A 55 4.61 -11.72 8.79
C SER A 55 4.77 -11.55 7.28
N SER A 56 3.68 -11.66 6.50
CA SER A 56 3.75 -11.69 5.03
C SER A 56 3.47 -10.34 4.35
N TRP A 57 3.48 -9.23 5.13
CA TRP A 57 3.40 -7.89 4.56
C TRP A 57 4.72 -7.49 3.90
N SER A 58 4.62 -6.72 2.82
CA SER A 58 5.77 -6.12 2.16
C SER A 58 5.43 -4.83 1.43
N VAL A 59 6.45 -3.99 1.26
CA VAL A 59 6.41 -2.74 0.49
C VAL A 59 7.33 -2.85 -0.73
N ASP A 60 6.85 -2.36 -1.85
CA ASP A 60 7.58 -2.27 -3.12
C ASP A 60 7.29 -0.92 -3.80
N SER A 61 8.21 -0.42 -4.64
CA SER A 61 8.02 0.86 -5.33
C SER A 61 8.67 0.90 -6.71
N THR A 62 8.18 1.82 -7.55
CA THR A 62 8.71 2.06 -8.89
C THR A 62 8.55 3.53 -9.27
N ALA A 63 9.48 4.06 -10.06
CA ALA A 63 9.35 5.38 -10.66
C ALA A 63 8.39 5.42 -11.87
N ARG A 64 7.91 4.24 -12.34
CA ARG A 64 7.08 4.09 -13.55
C ARG A 64 5.84 3.21 -13.29
N GLY A 65 5.04 3.61 -12.31
CA GLY A 65 3.79 2.98 -11.92
C GLY A 65 2.54 3.59 -12.55
N GLY A 66 1.38 3.14 -12.06
CA GLY A 66 0.07 3.43 -12.65
C GLY A 66 -0.17 2.72 -13.99
N ARG A 67 -1.41 2.77 -14.50
CA ARG A 67 -1.81 2.09 -15.75
C ARG A 67 -0.94 2.50 -16.95
N ARG A 68 -0.50 3.77 -16.99
CA ARG A 68 0.29 4.34 -18.09
C ARG A 68 1.80 4.39 -17.82
N ARG A 69 2.28 3.88 -16.68
CA ARG A 69 3.71 3.91 -16.30
C ARG A 69 4.30 5.33 -16.27
N ASP A 70 3.48 6.31 -15.89
CA ASP A 70 3.74 7.75 -16.06
C ASP A 70 4.07 8.49 -14.76
N ARG A 71 4.07 7.80 -13.62
CA ARG A 71 4.27 8.38 -12.28
C ARG A 71 4.96 7.39 -11.34
N ALA A 72 5.57 7.87 -10.27
CA ALA A 72 6.02 6.98 -9.20
C ALA A 72 4.81 6.32 -8.51
N ALA A 73 5.01 5.09 -8.02
CA ALA A 73 4.03 4.35 -7.24
C ALA A 73 4.74 3.54 -6.16
N ALA A 74 4.07 3.38 -5.02
CA ALA A 74 4.42 2.41 -3.99
C ALA A 74 3.23 1.46 -3.79
N TYR A 75 3.53 0.22 -3.39
CA TYR A 75 2.56 -0.86 -3.22
C TYR A 75 2.77 -1.51 -1.87
N VAL A 76 1.68 -1.71 -1.13
CA VAL A 76 1.66 -2.56 0.06
C VAL A 76 0.94 -3.85 -0.31
N ARG A 77 1.55 -5.00 -0.02
CA ARG A 77 1.03 -6.31 -0.41
C ARG A 77 1.12 -7.28 0.76
N ASN A 78 0.20 -8.25 0.81
CA ASN A 78 0.35 -9.43 1.65
C ASN A 78 0.58 -10.65 0.74
N GLY A 79 1.72 -11.32 0.91
CA GLY A 79 2.12 -12.45 0.08
C GLY A 79 1.44 -13.79 0.44
N SER A 80 0.63 -13.83 1.50
CA SER A 80 -0.06 -15.05 1.88
C SER A 80 -1.07 -15.47 0.82
N TYR A 81 -1.04 -16.75 0.40
CA TYR A 81 -2.00 -17.27 -0.59
C TYR A 81 -3.46 -17.07 -0.17
N TYR A 82 -3.70 -16.99 1.14
CA TYR A 82 -5.02 -16.81 1.75
C TYR A 82 -5.38 -15.36 2.10
N ALA A 83 -4.55 -14.38 1.74
CA ALA A 83 -4.76 -12.99 2.11
C ALA A 83 -6.11 -12.44 1.62
N ARG A 84 -6.59 -12.89 0.46
CA ARG A 84 -7.91 -12.51 -0.08
C ARG A 84 -9.05 -12.85 0.89
N TRP A 85 -9.03 -14.03 1.49
CA TRP A 85 -10.09 -14.46 2.41
C TRP A 85 -9.99 -13.77 3.77
N VAL A 86 -8.80 -13.36 4.20
CA VAL A 86 -8.66 -12.50 5.38
C VAL A 86 -9.24 -11.11 5.09
N GLU A 87 -8.96 -10.56 3.91
CA GLU A 87 -9.42 -9.24 3.53
C GLU A 87 -10.94 -9.18 3.35
N TYR A 88 -11.52 -10.11 2.59
CA TYR A 88 -12.93 -10.06 2.17
C TYR A 88 -13.82 -11.12 2.80
N GLY A 89 -13.26 -12.01 3.62
CA GLY A 89 -14.03 -13.07 4.27
C GLY A 89 -14.52 -14.15 3.32
N THR A 90 -15.36 -15.01 3.87
CA THR A 90 -16.17 -16.03 3.21
C THR A 90 -17.52 -16.11 3.92
N GLU A 91 -18.40 -17.01 3.52
CA GLU A 91 -19.67 -17.27 4.24
C GLU A 91 -19.45 -17.68 5.72
N ARG A 92 -18.30 -18.27 6.04
CA ARG A 92 -17.99 -18.81 7.38
C ARG A 92 -17.00 -17.94 8.17
N VAL A 93 -16.29 -17.04 7.50
CA VAL A 93 -15.23 -16.24 8.11
C VAL A 93 -15.50 -14.77 7.82
N PRO A 94 -15.67 -13.91 8.84
CA PRO A 94 -15.96 -12.49 8.62
C PRO A 94 -14.78 -11.78 7.94
N ALA A 95 -15.10 -10.86 7.04
CA ALA A 95 -14.13 -10.00 6.38
C ALA A 95 -13.41 -9.11 7.40
N ARG A 96 -12.08 -9.10 7.36
CA ARG A 96 -11.28 -8.23 8.26
C ARG A 96 -10.84 -6.95 7.59
N HIS A 97 -10.84 -6.83 6.26
CA HIS A 97 -10.48 -5.58 5.58
C HIS A 97 -9.19 -4.93 6.12
N VAL A 98 -8.14 -5.72 6.36
CA VAL A 98 -6.95 -5.27 7.07
C VAL A 98 -6.23 -4.22 6.23
N LEU A 99 -6.03 -4.48 4.94
CA LEU A 99 -5.37 -3.53 4.05
C LEU A 99 -6.20 -2.25 3.88
N LEU A 100 -7.51 -2.38 3.69
CA LEU A 100 -8.40 -1.22 3.57
C LEU A 100 -8.35 -0.33 4.81
N ARG A 101 -8.45 -0.92 6.01
CA ARG A 101 -8.41 -0.17 7.28
C ARG A 101 -7.02 0.41 7.55
N ALA A 102 -5.96 -0.34 7.23
CA ALA A 102 -4.59 0.16 7.31
C ALA A 102 -4.36 1.35 6.40
N ALA A 103 -4.89 1.33 5.16
CA ALA A 103 -4.80 2.46 4.24
C ALA A 103 -5.56 3.69 4.75
N GLN A 104 -6.70 3.52 5.41
CA GLN A 104 -7.46 4.62 6.02
C GLN A 104 -6.73 5.25 7.22
N GLN A 105 -6.01 4.44 8.01
CA GLN A 105 -5.29 4.90 9.19
C GLN A 105 -3.90 5.47 8.84
N GLY A 106 -3.11 4.77 8.04
CA GLY A 106 -1.72 5.11 7.70
C GLY A 106 -1.55 5.91 6.39
N GLY A 107 -2.61 6.11 5.61
CA GLY A 107 -2.54 6.81 4.31
C GLY A 107 -2.74 8.33 4.37
N ARG A 108 -2.92 8.92 5.55
CA ARG A 108 -3.10 10.38 5.74
C ARG A 108 -1.77 11.11 5.56
#